data_AF-A0A2K6TUJ1-F1
#
_entry.id   AF-A0A2K6TUJ1-F1
#
_cell.length_a   1.000
_cell.length_b   1.000
_cell.length_c   1.000
_cell.angle_alpha   90.00
_cell.angle_beta   90.00
_cell.angle_gamma   90.00
#
_symmetry.space_group_name_H-M   'P 1'
#
loop_
_entity.id
_entity.type
_entity.pdbx_description
1 polymer ?
#
loop_
_entity_poly.entity_id
_entity_poly.type
_entity_poly.pdbx_seq_one_letter_code
_entity_poly.pdbx_strand_id
1 'polypeptide(L)' 'MKLHSFISVLLFVTLILKGKTGVIPGQKQCIALKGVCREARCSTLDDTIGICSHEKKCCRRWWILEPYPTPVPKGKSP' A
#
# COMPACT_ATOMS: atom_id res chain seq x y z
N MET A 1 1.13 -41.24 17.09
CA MET A 1 0.87 -40.91 15.66
C MET A 1 0.01 -39.66 15.44
N LYS A 2 -0.93 -39.34 16.34
CA LYS A 2 -1.80 -38.14 16.21
C LYS A 2 -1.07 -36.80 16.38
N LEU A 3 -0.07 -36.74 17.28
CA LEU A 3 0.67 -35.51 17.60
C LEU A 3 1.47 -34.95 16.41
N HIS A 4 2.12 -35.82 15.62
CA HIS A 4 2.86 -35.43 14.42
C HIS A 4 1.94 -34.81 13.35
N SER A 5 0.70 -35.29 13.26
CA SER A 5 -0.30 -34.72 12.35
C SER A 5 -0.68 -33.30 12.78
N PHE A 6 -0.89 -33.05 14.08
CA PHE A 6 -1.16 -31.71 14.59
C PHE A 6 0.02 -30.74 14.39
N ILE A 7 1.25 -31.21 14.61
CA ILE A 7 2.47 -30.41 14.38
C ILE A 7 2.61 -30.04 12.90
N SER A 8 2.34 -30.99 12.00
CA SER A 8 2.37 -30.74 10.55
C SER A 8 1.34 -29.70 10.14
N VAL A 9 0.09 -29.82 10.61
CA VAL A 9 -0.97 -28.84 10.33
C VAL A 9 -0.60 -27.45 10.87
N LEU A 10 -0.03 -27.36 12.07
CA LEU A 10 0.39 -26.09 12.66
C LEU A 10 1.50 -25.42 11.82
N LEU A 11 2.48 -26.20 11.36
CA LEU A 11 3.56 -25.73 10.48
C LEU A 11 3.00 -25.17 9.16
N PHE A 12 2.08 -25.88 8.52
CA PHE A 12 1.42 -25.42 7.29
C PHE A 12 0.66 -24.10 7.50
N VAL A 13 -0.05 -23.94 8.61
CA VAL A 13 -0.75 -22.68 8.94
C VAL A 13 0.23 -21.53 9.14
N THR A 14 1.36 -21.76 9.80
CA THR A 14 2.38 -20.71 10.00
C THR A 14 3.09 -20.30 8.71
N LEU A 15 3.26 -21.21 7.76
CA LEU A 15 3.85 -20.91 6.44
C LEU A 15 2.93 -20.06 5.57
N ILE A 16 1.62 -20.29 5.61
CA ILE A 16 0.64 -19.51 4.84
C ILE A 16 0.46 -18.10 5.41
N LEU A 17 0.61 -17.92 6.72
CA LEU A 17 0.28 -16.65 7.39
C LEU A 17 1.33 -15.54 7.25
N LYS A 18 2.53 -15.82 6.70
CA LYS A 18 3.65 -14.86 6.74
C LYS A 18 4.17 -14.43 5.38
N GLY A 19 3.31 -14.43 4.36
CA GLY A 19 3.48 -13.57 3.19
C GLY A 19 2.93 -12.17 3.46
N LYS A 20 3.62 -11.34 4.25
CA LYS A 20 3.46 -9.88 4.10
C LYS A 20 4.06 -9.56 2.74
N THR A 21 3.27 -9.73 1.69
CA THR A 21 3.62 -9.27 0.34
C THR A 21 4.09 -7.83 0.48
N GLY A 22 5.31 -7.57 0.01
CA GLY A 22 5.95 -6.26 0.16
C GLY A 22 4.99 -5.15 -0.28
N VAL A 23 4.99 -4.04 0.46
CA VAL A 23 4.16 -2.88 0.12
C VAL A 23 4.37 -2.56 -1.36
N ILE A 24 3.29 -2.67 -2.16
CA ILE A 24 3.33 -2.40 -3.60
C ILE A 24 3.93 -1.00 -3.78
N PRO A 25 4.91 -0.78 -4.68
CA PRO A 25 5.57 0.51 -4.84
C PRO A 25 4.57 1.69 -4.96
N GLY A 26 3.46 1.47 -5.69
CA GLY A 26 2.38 2.44 -5.83
C GLY A 26 1.65 2.75 -4.51
N GLN A 27 1.46 1.75 -3.63
CA GLN A 27 0.88 1.97 -2.31
C GLN A 27 1.82 2.78 -1.41
N LYS A 28 3.12 2.48 -1.43
CA LYS A 28 4.12 3.25 -0.64
C LYS A 28 4.16 4.71 -1.09
N GLN A 29 4.14 4.93 -2.41
CA GLN A 29 4.10 6.28 -2.98
C GLN A 29 2.80 7.01 -2.63
N CYS A 30 1.65 6.33 -2.70
CA CYS A 30 0.36 6.91 -2.32
C CYS A 30 0.34 7.39 -0.86
N ILE A 31 0.86 6.57 0.06
CA ILE A 31 0.96 6.91 1.49
C ILE A 31 1.90 8.10 1.70
N ALA A 32 3.04 8.14 1.00
CA ALA A 32 3.98 9.27 1.07
C ALA A 32 3.31 10.58 0.62
N LEU A 33 2.38 10.52 -0.35
CA LEU A 33 1.58 11.63 -0.82
C LEU A 33 0.35 11.94 0.05
N LYS A 34 0.25 11.35 1.24
CA LYS A 34 -0.90 11.49 2.15
C LYS A 34 -2.23 11.04 1.53
N GLY A 35 -2.15 10.15 0.54
CA GLY A 35 -3.30 9.56 -0.13
C GLY A 35 -3.73 8.22 0.48
N VAL A 36 -4.90 7.76 0.07
CA VAL A 36 -5.49 6.46 0.44
C VAL A 36 -5.77 5.67 -0.83
N CYS A 37 -5.41 4.39 -0.84
CA CYS A 37 -5.74 3.50 -1.94
C CYS A 37 -7.20 3.05 -1.85
N ARG A 38 -8.01 3.37 -2.88
CA ARG A 38 -9.39 2.88 -3.02
C ARG A 38 -9.53 1.96 -4.23
N GLU A 39 -10.51 1.08 -4.20
CA GLU A 39 -10.84 0.19 -5.31
C GLU A 39 -11.58 0.96 -6.41
N ALA A 40 -11.19 0.73 -7.66
CA ALA A 40 -11.74 1.32 -8.89
C ALA A 40 -11.67 2.85 -9.03
N ARG A 41 -12.29 3.64 -8.15
CA ARG A 41 -12.41 5.11 -8.24
C ARG A 41 -12.35 5.83 -6.90
N CYS A 42 -11.96 7.10 -6.96
CA CYS A 42 -11.99 8.02 -5.83
C CYS A 42 -13.39 8.58 -5.58
N SER A 43 -13.64 9.04 -4.35
CA SER A 43 -14.90 9.72 -4.00
C SER A 43 -15.00 11.08 -4.69
N THR A 44 -16.19 11.69 -4.74
CA THR A 44 -16.39 13.05 -5.29
C THR A 44 -15.61 14.13 -4.52
N LEU A 45 -15.29 13.87 -3.25
CA LEU A 45 -14.49 14.76 -2.40
C LEU A 45 -12.98 14.44 -2.45
N ASP A 46 -12.58 13.45 -3.24
CA ASP A 46 -11.20 12.97 -3.37
C ASP A 46 -10.72 13.09 -4.83
N ASP A 47 -9.55 13.67 -5.05
CA ASP A 47 -8.88 13.66 -6.34
C ASP A 47 -8.10 12.37 -6.56
N THR A 48 -8.03 11.93 -7.82
CA THR A 48 -7.17 10.81 -8.23
C THR A 48 -5.76 11.32 -8.52
N ILE A 49 -4.82 11.01 -7.62
CA ILE A 49 -3.41 11.46 -7.74
C ILE A 49 -2.48 10.38 -8.30
N GLY A 50 -2.95 9.13 -8.42
CA GLY A 50 -2.13 8.04 -8.94
C GLY A 50 -2.78 6.67 -8.89
N ILE A 51 -1.95 5.62 -9.01
CA ILE A 51 -2.38 4.22 -9.07
C ILE A 51 -1.60 3.43 -8.00
N CYS A 52 -2.32 2.71 -7.14
CA CYS A 52 -1.71 1.87 -6.11
C CYS A 52 -1.43 0.45 -6.62
N SER A 53 -2.34 -0.12 -7.41
CA SER A 53 -2.22 -1.41 -8.11
C SER A 53 -3.11 -1.40 -9.36
N HIS A 54 -3.11 -2.48 -10.16
CA HIS A 54 -3.93 -2.59 -11.37
C HIS A 54 -5.41 -2.21 -11.14
N GLU A 55 -5.95 -2.54 -9.97
CA GLU A 55 -7.37 -2.31 -9.61
C GLU A 55 -7.58 -1.17 -8.61
N LYS A 56 -6.51 -0.67 -7.98
CA LYS A 56 -6.61 0.33 -6.90
C LYS A 56 -6.04 1.68 -7.31
N LYS A 57 -6.80 2.74 -7.12
CA LYS A 57 -6.41 4.13 -7.38
C LYS A 57 -5.96 4.82 -6.08
N CYS A 58 -5.01 5.74 -6.20
CA CYS A 58 -4.58 6.58 -5.09
C CYS A 58 -5.42 7.86 -5.06
N CYS A 59 -6.10 8.07 -3.94
CA CYS A 59 -7.06 9.14 -3.75
C CYS A 59 -6.60 10.09 -2.65
N ARG A 60 -6.74 11.41 -2.84
CA ARG A 60 -6.41 12.42 -1.83
C ARG A 60 -7.51 13.46 -1.76
N ARG A 61 -7.87 13.88 -0.55
CA ARG A 61 -8.85 14.94 -0.33
C ARG A 61 -8.29 16.27 -0.84
N TRP A 62 -8.95 16.86 -1.83
CA TRP A 62 -8.52 18.11 -2.46
C TRP A 62 -8.79 19.33 -1.58
N TRP A 63 -9.81 19.24 -0.74
CA TRP A 63 -10.25 20.31 0.17
C TRP A 63 -9.38 20.41 1.44
N ILE A 64 -8.48 19.45 1.67
CA ILE A 64 -7.49 19.54 2.75
C ILE A 64 -6.25 20.20 2.17
N LEU A 65 -6.03 21.46 2.56
CA LEU A 65 -4.85 22.26 2.23
C LEU A 65 -3.58 21.79 2.98
N GLU A 66 -3.31 20.49 2.96
CA GLU A 66 -2.01 19.97 3.38
C GLU A 66 -1.05 20.14 2.21
N PRO A 67 0.15 20.74 2.38
CA PRO A 67 1.09 20.91 1.28
C PRO A 67 1.39 19.57 0.61
N TYR A 68 1.51 19.58 -0.72
CA TYR A 68 1.96 18.40 -1.43
C TYR A 68 3.42 18.15 -1.05
N PRO A 69 3.79 16.93 -0.62
CA PRO A 69 5.17 16.62 -0.30
C PRO A 69 5.96 16.65 -1.61
N THR A 70 6.57 17.80 -1.89
CA THR A 70 7.51 17.95 -2.99
C THR A 70 8.74 17.13 -2.65
N PRO A 71 9.14 16.18 -3.52
CA PRO A 71 10.36 15.44 -3.28
C PRO A 71 11.52 16.42 -3.18
N VAL A 72 12.31 16.31 -2.12
CA VAL A 72 13.53 17.12 -1.95
C VAL A 72 14.35 16.95 -3.24
N PRO A 73 14.77 18.05 -3.90
CA PRO A 73 15.61 17.95 -5.09
C PRO A 73 16.80 17.07 -4.74
N LYS A 74 16.94 15.92 -5.42
CA LYS A 74 18.17 15.15 -5.30
C LYS A 74 19.25 16.04 -5.87
N GLY A 75 20.07 16.62 -4.99
CA GLY A 75 21.26 17.37 -5.40
C GLY A 75 21.99 16.53 -6.42
N LYS A 76 22.28 17.12 -7.59
CA LYS A 76 23.09 16.46 -8.60
C LYS A 76 24.37 16.02 -7.88
N SER A 77 24.59 14.71 -7.81
CA SER A 77 25.76 14.17 -7.13
C SER A 77 27.00 14.88 -7.69
N PRO A 78 27.92 15.37 -6.83
CA PRO A 78 29.13 16.03 -7.28
C PRO A 78 29.99 15.11 -8.16
#